data_AF-A0A1C5X0Y8-F1
#
_entry.id   AF-A0A1C5X0Y8-F1
#
_cell.length_a   1.000
_cell.length_b   1.000
_cell.length_c   1.000
_cell.angle_alpha   90.00
_cell.angle_beta   90.00
_cell.angle_gamma   90.00
#
_symmetry.space_group_name_H-M   'P 1'
#
loop_
_entity.id
_entity.type
_entity.pdbx_description
1 polymer ?
#
loop_
_entity_poly.entity_id
_entity_poly.type
_entity_poly.pdbx_seq_one_letter_code
_entity_poly.pdbx_strand_id
1 'polypeptide(L)'
;MSNFGFYKAFDGLGIGYAKTAVGDKYVYEYMTKNGCRIGGEQSGHIIFSKYASIGDGNLTRLKMMEVMMAKKKKMSQLTENLHIYL
;
A
#
# COMPACT_ATOMS: atom_id res chain seq x y z
N MET A 1 -10.34 3.22 -5.27
CA MET A 1 -11.18 3.08 -4.05
C MET A 1 -10.63 1.91 -3.26
N SER A 2 -10.36 2.09 -1.97
CA SER A 2 -9.85 1.02 -1.09
C SER A 2 -10.86 0.73 0.02
N ASN A 3 -10.74 -0.44 0.65
CA ASN A 3 -11.63 -0.86 1.74
C ASN A 3 -11.63 0.15 2.91
N PHE A 4 -12.78 0.36 3.55
CA PHE A 4 -12.89 1.29 4.68
C PHE A 4 -11.97 0.93 5.86
N GLY A 5 -11.76 -0.35 6.11
CA GLY A 5 -10.91 -0.83 7.20
C GLY A 5 -9.43 -0.54 7.00
N PHE A 6 -8.99 -0.40 5.74
CA PHE A 6 -7.65 0.09 5.43
C PHE A 6 -7.44 1.52 5.93
N TYR A 7 -8.41 2.41 5.68
CA TYR A 7 -8.33 3.81 6.14
C TYR A 7 -8.37 3.90 7.67
N LYS A 8 -9.27 3.15 8.32
CA LYS A 8 -9.31 3.08 9.79
C LYS A 8 -8.01 2.58 10.42
N ALA A 9 -7.39 1.56 9.83
CA ALA A 9 -6.11 1.06 10.31
C ALA A 9 -5.01 2.12 10.19
N PHE A 10 -5.01 2.91 9.11
CA PHE A 10 -4.06 4.01 8.94
C PHE A 10 -4.32 5.15 9.92
N ASP A 11 -5.58 5.54 10.11
CA ASP A 11 -5.98 6.55 11.10
C ASP A 11 -5.52 6.13 12.51
N GLY A 12 -5.74 4.87 12.89
CA GLY A 12 -5.33 4.32 14.19
C GLY A 12 -3.81 4.27 14.40
N LEU A 13 -3.02 4.25 13.32
CA LEU A 13 -1.56 4.30 13.36
C LEU A 13 -0.98 5.71 13.14
N GLY A 14 -1.83 6.73 12.94
CA GLY A 14 -1.40 8.09 12.62
C GLY A 14 -0.70 8.20 11.25
N ILE A 15 -1.00 7.29 10.31
CA ILE A 15 -0.40 7.28 8.98
C ILE A 15 -1.28 8.09 8.03
N GLY A 16 -0.75 9.18 7.50
CA GLY A 16 -1.43 9.98 6.49
C GLY A 16 -1.63 9.21 5.17
N TYR A 17 -2.78 9.40 4.53
CA TYR A 17 -3.09 8.86 3.21
C TYR A 17 -3.82 9.88 2.34
N ALA A 18 -3.75 9.66 1.04
CA ALA A 18 -4.52 10.41 0.06
C ALA A 18 -5.44 9.46 -0.72
N LYS A 19 -6.55 9.99 -1.20
CA LYS A 19 -7.47 9.30 -2.09
C LYS A 19 -7.42 9.96 -3.45
N THR A 20 -7.35 9.15 -4.50
CA THR A 20 -7.41 9.59 -5.90
C THR A 20 -8.64 9.02 -6.58
N ALA A 21 -8.93 9.50 -7.79
CA ALA A 21 -9.82 8.78 -8.70
C ALA A 21 -9.26 7.36 -8.99
N VAL A 22 -10.14 6.46 -9.42
CA VAL A 22 -9.77 5.08 -9.79
C VAL A 22 -8.92 5.10 -11.06
N GLY A 23 -7.82 4.35 -11.07
CA GLY A 23 -6.84 4.30 -12.14
C GLY A 23 -5.42 4.60 -11.64
N ASP A 24 -4.50 3.71 -11.98
CA ASP A 24 -3.06 3.80 -11.73
C ASP A 24 -2.46 5.16 -12.12
N LYS A 25 -2.90 5.75 -13.24
CA LYS A 25 -2.49 7.09 -13.70
C LYS A 25 -2.70 8.15 -12.62
N TYR A 26 -3.87 8.18 -11.98
CA TYR A 26 -4.17 9.19 -10.97
C TYR A 26 -3.36 8.99 -9.69
N VAL A 27 -3.11 7.74 -9.33
CA VAL A 27 -2.23 7.39 -8.22
C VAL A 27 -0.82 7.90 -8.51
N TYR A 28 -0.26 7.56 -9.66
CA TYR A 28 1.09 7.98 -10.06
C TYR A 28 1.24 9.51 -10.13
N GLU A 29 0.27 10.20 -10.74
CA GLU A 29 0.27 11.66 -10.81
C GLU A 29 0.26 12.30 -9.42
N TYR A 30 -0.57 11.79 -8.50
CA TYR A 30 -0.61 12.29 -7.12
C TYR A 30 0.71 12.03 -6.40
N MET A 31 1.25 10.82 -6.51
CA MET A 31 2.52 10.45 -5.89
C MET A 31 3.66 11.35 -6.36
N THR A 32 3.72 11.63 -7.66
CA THR A 32 4.76 12.49 -8.27
C THR A 32 4.63 13.93 -7.79
N LYS A 33 3.40 14.48 -7.77
CA LYS A 33 3.14 15.86 -7.31
C LYS A 33 3.45 16.09 -5.84
N ASN A 34 3.25 15.07 -5.00
CA ASN A 34 3.34 15.19 -3.53
C ASN A 34 4.55 14.46 -2.92
N GLY A 35 5.43 13.87 -3.75
CA GLY A 35 6.61 13.14 -3.26
C GLY A 35 6.29 11.88 -2.47
N CYS A 36 5.16 11.21 -2.74
CA CYS A 36 4.78 10.01 -2.01
C CYS A 36 5.69 8.82 -2.33
N ARG A 37 6.03 8.01 -1.32
CA ARG A 37 6.96 6.88 -1.44
C ARG A 37 6.29 5.56 -1.83
N ILE A 38 5.02 5.41 -1.49
CA ILE A 38 4.20 4.22 -1.74
C ILE A 38 2.81 4.66 -2.16
N GLY A 39 2.22 3.96 -3.12
CA GLY A 39 0.84 4.13 -3.55
C GLY A 39 0.38 2.90 -4.31
N GLY A 40 -0.92 2.82 -4.58
CA GLY A 40 -1.45 1.70 -5.35
C GLY A 40 -2.95 1.55 -5.26
N GLU A 41 -3.42 0.43 -5.80
CA GLU A 41 -4.82 0.08 -5.91
C GLU A 41 -5.11 -1.28 -5.26
N GLN A 42 -6.39 -1.51 -4.91
CA GLN A 42 -6.85 -2.74 -4.27
C GLN A 42 -6.66 -4.00 -5.15
N SER A 43 -6.49 -3.82 -6.46
CA SER A 43 -6.14 -4.89 -7.41
C SER A 43 -4.76 -5.52 -7.13
N GLY A 44 -3.93 -4.90 -6.30
CA GLY A 44 -2.55 -5.30 -6.05
C GLY A 44 -1.53 -4.59 -6.93
N HIS A 45 -1.95 -3.59 -7.72
CA HIS A 45 -1.04 -2.67 -8.41
C HIS A 45 -0.42 -1.71 -7.39
N ILE A 46 0.82 -2.00 -6.93
CA ILE A 46 1.53 -1.21 -5.93
C ILE A 46 2.80 -0.60 -6.54
N ILE A 47 2.93 0.71 -6.37
CA ILE A 47 4.05 1.53 -6.85
C ILE A 47 4.97 1.88 -5.68
N PHE A 48 6.26 1.60 -5.84
CA PHE A 48 7.31 2.09 -4.95
C PHE A 48 8.15 3.12 -5.70
N SER A 49 7.85 4.40 -5.51
CA SER A 49 8.45 5.49 -6.30
C SER A 49 9.98 5.59 -6.21
N LYS A 50 10.58 5.00 -5.17
CA LYS A 50 12.05 4.88 -5.05
C LYS A 50 12.67 3.96 -6.12
N TYR A 51 11.93 2.96 -6.59
CA TYR A 51 12.47 1.88 -7.42
C TYR A 51 11.85 1.83 -8.81
N ALA A 52 10.58 2.18 -8.95
CA ALA A 52 9.86 2.10 -10.21
C ALA A 52 8.82 3.23 -10.34
N SER A 53 8.58 3.66 -11.59
CA SER A 53 7.53 4.62 -11.96
C SER A 53 6.18 3.95 -12.29
N ILE A 54 6.11 2.63 -12.23
CA ILE A 54 4.90 1.82 -12.46
C ILE A 54 4.76 0.76 -11.36
N GLY A 55 3.57 0.19 -11.20
CA GLY A 55 3.36 -0.92 -10.28
C GLY A 55 4.17 -2.14 -10.66
N ASP A 56 4.81 -2.75 -9.67
CA ASP A 56 5.64 -3.95 -9.85
C ASP A 56 5.26 -5.00 -8.81
N GLY A 57 4.63 -6.08 -9.30
CA GLY A 57 4.20 -7.20 -8.45
C GLY A 57 5.36 -7.99 -7.85
N ASN A 58 6.48 -8.14 -8.57
CA ASN A 58 7.65 -8.86 -8.07
C ASN A 58 8.34 -8.06 -6.97
N LEU A 59 8.54 -6.75 -7.18
CA LEU A 59 9.05 -5.87 -6.14
C LEU A 59 8.15 -5.86 -4.90
N THR A 60 6.83 -5.82 -5.09
CA THR A 60 5.86 -5.86 -3.99
C THR A 60 6.00 -7.15 -3.18
N ARG A 61 6.14 -8.31 -3.84
CA ARG A 61 6.38 -9.59 -3.17
C ARG A 61 7.68 -9.59 -2.38
N LEU A 62 8.77 -9.10 -2.97
CA LEU A 62 10.06 -9.00 -2.31
C LEU A 62 9.99 -8.09 -1.07
N LYS A 63 9.34 -6.94 -1.18
CA LYS A 63 9.12 -6.03 -0.04
C LYS A 63 8.26 -6.66 1.05
N MET A 64 7.27 -7.45 0.68
CA MET A 64 6.47 -8.16 1.67
C MET A 64 7.27 -9.25 2.40
N MET A 65 8.08 -10.02 1.66
CA MET A 65 8.99 -11.02 2.25
C MET A 65 10.03 -10.36 3.17
N GLU A 66 10.58 -9.22 2.76
CA GLU A 66 11.50 -8.41 3.58
C GLU A 66 10.87 -8.05 4.94
N VAL A 67 9.61 -7.58 4.94
CA VAL A 67 8.88 -7.28 6.17
C VAL A 67 8.64 -8.52 7.02
N MET A 68 8.22 -9.63 6.40
CA MET A 68 8.00 -10.91 7.12
C MET A 68 9.28 -11.40 7.80
N MET A 69 10.41 -11.35 7.11
CA MET A 69 11.71 -11.75 7.64
C MET A 69 12.19 -10.81 8.75
N ALA A 70 12.11 -9.49 8.54
CA ALA A 70 12.52 -8.49 9.52
C ALA A 70 11.70 -8.57 10.82
N LYS A 71 10.41 -8.88 10.72
CA LYS A 71 9.51 -9.04 11.87
C LYS A 71 9.49 -10.45 12.45
N LYS A 72 10.10 -11.44 11.78
CA LYS A 72 10.01 -12.87 12.11
C LYS A 72 8.58 -13.34 12.35
N LYS A 73 7.64 -12.85 11.53
CA LYS A 73 6.20 -13.12 11.64
C LYS A 73 5.64 -13.68 10.35
N LYS A 74 4.65 -14.57 10.46
CA LYS A 74 3.86 -15.05 9.32
C LYS A 74 2.96 -13.94 8.80
N MET A 75 2.57 -14.03 7.53
CA MET A 75 1.67 -13.07 6.89
C MET A 75 0.37 -12.86 7.69
N SER A 76 -0.24 -13.96 8.15
CA SER A 76 -1.49 -13.92 8.93
C SER A 76 -1.37 -13.11 10.22
N GLN A 77 -0.19 -13.08 10.84
CA GLN A 77 0.07 -12.29 12.05
C GLN A 77 0.30 -10.82 11.72
N LEU A 78 0.86 -10.50 10.55
CA LEU A 78 1.06 -9.11 10.12
C LEU A 78 -0.27 -8.43 9.78
N THR A 79 -1.27 -9.20 9.33
CA THR A 79 -2.59 -8.70 8.96
C THR A 79 -3.64 -8.85 10.05
N GLU A 80 -3.27 -9.34 11.25
CA GLU A 80 -4.23 -9.69 12.31
C GLU A 80 -5.10 -8.50 12.77
N ASN A 81 -4.54 -7.30 12.75
CA ASN A 81 -5.22 -6.07 13.18
C ASN A 81 -5.93 -5.34 12.03
N LEU A 82 -5.93 -5.91 10.82
CA LEU A 82 -6.62 -5.35 9.67
C LEU A 82 -7.99 -6.01 9.52
N HIS A 83 -9.04 -5.25 9.80
CA HIS A 83 -10.41 -5.69 9.55
C HIS A 83 -10.87 -5.23 8.17
N ILE A 84 -11.41 -6.14 7.36
CA ILE A 84 -11.99 -5.82 6.05
C ILE A 84 -13.51 -5.76 6.19
N TYR A 85 -14.08 -4.60 5.88
CA TYR A 85 -15.54 -4.41 5.90
C TYR A 85 -16.14 -4.88 4.58
N LEU A 86 -17.21 -5.69 4.64
CA LEU A 86 -17.99 -6.18 3.49
C LEU A 86 -19.15 -5.24 3.16
#